data_AF-A0A395CZC7-F1
#
_entry.id   AF-A0A395CZC7-F1
#
_cell.length_a   1.000
_cell.length_b   1.000
_cell.length_c   1.000
_cell.angle_alpha   90.00
_cell.angle_beta   90.00
_cell.angle_gamma   90.00
#
_symmetry.space_group_name_H-M   'P 1'
#
loop_
_entity.id
_entity.type
_entity.pdbx_description
1 polymer ?
#
loop_
_entity_poly.entity_id
_entity_poly.type
_entity_poly.pdbx_seq_one_letter_code
_entity_poly.pdbx_strand_id
1 'polypeptide(L)'
;MSISYKIDRVAHLSPEEFVAGYVRHRRPVLISKGFEGCAARHVWSLDHLRRRAGERRIVLKDWDESGIRLSHVRLDAYVDSLERYEAGDDEEAASRRRPPYLHDVPLTSILADAAADLEQFPCGFFPAWYGADWPKFAQLFLGPSGSVTPLHFDCLLTHNLFFQVMGRKKFTLLPYKQLVYCYPRDWRWCAVDVENPDYDRHPLFRSASPVEVVVEPGDVLYMPPGALHHVRSLDCGLSFNVDWHTKESALRGALAFARGMPMKNVYYNSVIAFGMWTGVAARVLFPYYRSYLDYVS
;
A
#
# COMPACT_ATOMS: atom_id res chain seq x y z
N MET A 1 -13.22 3.84 -29.20
CA MET A 1 -12.69 4.92 -28.32
C MET A 1 -11.90 4.26 -27.20
N SER A 2 -10.59 4.53 -27.11
CA SER A 2 -9.76 4.06 -26.00
C SER A 2 -10.22 4.79 -24.72
N ILE A 3 -10.81 4.09 -23.76
CA ILE A 3 -11.15 4.69 -22.47
C ILE A 3 -9.83 5.06 -21.79
N SER A 4 -9.56 6.37 -21.66
CA SER A 4 -8.42 6.89 -20.92
C SER A 4 -8.45 6.33 -19.50
N TYR A 5 -7.33 5.79 -19.02
CA TYR A 5 -7.20 5.43 -17.62
C TYR A 5 -7.38 6.70 -16.78
N LYS A 6 -8.27 6.65 -15.79
CA LYS A 6 -8.66 7.80 -14.97
C LYS A 6 -8.92 7.32 -13.54
N ILE A 7 -8.53 8.14 -12.59
CA ILE A 7 -8.87 7.99 -11.17
C ILE A 7 -10.10 8.86 -10.92
N ASP A 8 -11.24 8.23 -10.65
CA ASP A 8 -12.42 8.98 -10.23
C ASP A 8 -12.23 9.51 -8.80
N ARG A 9 -12.83 10.67 -8.50
CA ARG A 9 -12.84 11.25 -7.16
C ARG A 9 -14.30 11.39 -6.72
N VAL A 10 -14.64 10.81 -5.58
CA VAL A 10 -16.00 10.81 -5.02
C VAL A 10 -15.94 11.19 -3.54
N ALA A 11 -16.96 11.88 -3.03
CA ALA A 11 -17.04 12.23 -1.60
C ALA A 11 -17.63 11.10 -0.75
N HIS A 12 -18.59 10.36 -1.31
CA HIS A 12 -19.26 9.25 -0.66
C HIS A 12 -19.35 8.08 -1.63
N LEU A 13 -19.22 6.87 -1.08
CA LEU A 13 -19.35 5.64 -1.84
C LEU A 13 -19.85 4.55 -0.91
N SER A 14 -20.98 3.92 -1.22
CA SER A 14 -21.42 2.75 -0.47
C SER A 14 -20.57 1.52 -0.84
N PRO A 15 -20.50 0.50 0.03
CA PRO A 15 -19.89 -0.79 -0.33
C PRO A 15 -20.42 -1.41 -1.63
N GLU A 16 -21.73 -1.32 -1.88
CA GLU A 16 -22.38 -1.87 -3.06
C GLU A 16 -21.98 -1.10 -4.32
N GLU A 17 -21.98 0.24 -4.26
CA GLU A 17 -21.53 1.12 -5.33
C GLU A 17 -20.04 0.92 -5.62
N PHE A 18 -19.23 0.75 -4.57
CA PHE A 18 -17.81 0.46 -4.67
C PHE A 18 -17.56 -0.83 -5.45
N VAL A 19 -18.24 -1.91 -5.07
CA VAL A 19 -18.08 -3.20 -5.74
C VAL A 19 -18.58 -3.15 -7.18
N ALA A 20 -19.77 -2.58 -7.41
CA ALA A 20 -20.39 -2.51 -8.72
C ALA A 20 -19.61 -1.61 -9.69
N GLY A 21 -19.22 -0.40 -9.26
CA GLY A 21 -18.60 0.60 -10.12
C GLY A 21 -17.09 0.47 -10.30
N TYR A 22 -16.38 -0.06 -9.29
CA TYR A 22 -14.91 0.00 -9.25
C TYR A 22 -14.27 -1.38 -9.15
N VAL A 23 -14.70 -2.24 -8.22
CA VAL A 23 -14.06 -3.55 -8.03
C VAL A 23 -14.26 -4.46 -9.23
N ARG A 24 -15.50 -4.62 -9.70
CA ARG A 24 -15.83 -5.47 -10.87
C ARG A 24 -15.17 -4.99 -12.15
N HIS A 25 -15.04 -3.67 -12.32
CA HIS A 25 -14.49 -3.05 -13.52
C HIS A 25 -12.97 -2.79 -13.44
N ARG A 26 -12.33 -3.08 -12.30
CA ARG A 26 -10.92 -2.77 -12.03
C ARG A 26 -10.56 -1.33 -12.36
N ARG A 27 -11.34 -0.40 -11.80
CA ARG A 27 -11.14 1.04 -11.97
C ARG A 27 -10.67 1.63 -10.63
N PRO A 28 -9.58 2.40 -10.59
CA PRO A 28 -9.17 3.08 -9.37
C PRO A 28 -10.17 4.19 -9.02
N VAL A 29 -10.30 4.47 -7.73
CA VAL A 29 -11.12 5.59 -7.22
C VAL A 29 -10.51 6.14 -5.94
N LEU A 30 -10.55 7.46 -5.79
CA LEU A 30 -10.26 8.14 -4.56
C LEU A 30 -11.57 8.56 -3.89
N ILE A 31 -11.78 8.07 -2.67
CA ILE A 31 -12.89 8.47 -1.80
C ILE A 31 -12.35 9.58 -0.90
N SER A 32 -12.71 10.82 -1.24
CA SER A 32 -12.29 11.99 -0.48
C SER A 32 -12.90 11.96 0.91
N LYS A 33 -12.08 12.09 1.95
CA LYS A 33 -12.51 11.98 3.35
C LYS A 33 -13.23 10.66 3.68
N GLY A 34 -12.92 9.59 2.93
CA GLY A 34 -13.62 8.31 2.98
C GLY A 34 -13.55 7.56 4.32
N PHE A 35 -12.61 7.89 5.20
CA PHE A 35 -12.54 7.33 6.57
C PHE A 35 -12.46 8.42 7.65
N GLU A 36 -12.91 9.65 7.34
CA GLU A 36 -12.84 10.78 8.29
C GLU A 36 -13.65 10.55 9.57
N GLY A 37 -14.66 9.68 9.54
CA GLY A 37 -15.47 9.29 10.70
C GLY A 37 -14.77 8.31 11.66
N CYS A 38 -13.64 7.73 11.29
CA CYS A 38 -12.90 6.80 12.15
C CYS A 38 -12.04 7.53 13.18
N ALA A 39 -11.98 7.03 14.41
CA ALA A 39 -11.13 7.61 15.45
C ALA A 39 -9.64 7.60 15.04
N ALA A 40 -9.19 6.60 14.28
CA ALA A 40 -7.84 6.51 13.73
C ALA A 40 -7.41 7.79 13.02
N ARG A 41 -8.33 8.46 12.30
CA ARG A 41 -8.03 9.70 11.57
C ARG A 41 -7.63 10.84 12.51
N HIS A 42 -8.19 10.89 13.71
CA HIS A 42 -8.02 12.01 14.65
C HIS A 42 -7.02 11.69 15.76
N VAL A 43 -6.85 10.41 16.08
CA VAL A 43 -6.04 9.95 17.22
C VAL A 43 -4.63 9.55 16.79
N TRP A 44 -4.46 8.93 15.62
CA TRP A 44 -3.17 8.41 15.20
C TRP A 44 -2.25 9.53 14.70
N SER A 45 -1.27 9.84 15.53
CA SER A 45 -0.19 10.82 15.29
C SER A 45 1.16 10.21 15.68
N LEU A 46 2.25 10.89 15.34
CA LEU A 46 3.60 10.52 15.78
C LEU A 46 3.69 10.35 17.31
N ASP A 47 3.12 11.31 18.03
CA ASP A 47 3.08 11.33 19.49
C ASP A 47 2.19 10.21 20.08
N HIS A 48 1.07 9.90 19.43
CA HIS A 48 0.27 8.73 19.79
C HIS A 48 1.03 7.42 19.61
N LEU A 49 1.71 7.23 18.47
CA LEU A 49 2.54 6.06 18.20
C LEU A 49 3.67 5.91 19.24
N ARG A 50 4.36 7.02 19.54
CA ARG A 50 5.40 7.09 20.57
C ARG A 50 4.87 6.60 21.92
N ARG A 51 3.73 7.10 22.39
CA ARG A 51 3.13 6.66 23.66
C ARG A 51 2.68 5.21 23.64
N ARG A 52 2.01 4.76 22.57
CA ARG A 52 1.32 3.47 22.57
C ARG A 52 2.24 2.29 22.27
N ALA A 53 3.30 2.54 21.50
CA ALA A 53 4.14 1.51 20.92
C ALA A 53 5.65 1.88 20.88
N GLY A 54 6.07 2.96 21.56
CA GLY A 54 7.45 3.47 21.48
C GLY A 54 8.55 2.45 21.78
N GLU A 55 8.32 1.56 22.75
CA GLU A 55 9.29 0.51 23.13
C GLU A 55 9.40 -0.63 22.11
N ARG A 56 8.45 -0.74 21.17
CA ARG A 56 8.47 -1.82 20.17
C ARG A 56 9.66 -1.66 19.24
N ARG A 57 10.32 -2.78 18.96
CA ARG A 57 11.35 -2.86 17.92
C ARG A 57 10.67 -3.00 16.57
N ILE A 58 10.96 -2.06 15.68
CA ILE A 58 10.44 -2.02 14.31
C ILE A 58 11.54 -2.33 13.30
N VAL A 59 11.14 -2.68 12.09
CA VAL A 59 12.03 -2.87 10.95
C VAL A 59 11.87 -1.68 10.02
N LEU A 60 12.98 -1.05 9.65
CA LEU A 60 12.99 0.01 8.64
C LEU A 60 13.75 -0.47 7.40
N LYS A 61 13.32 0.02 6.23
CA LYS A 61 13.93 -0.25 4.94
C LYS A 61 14.62 1.01 4.43
N ASP A 62 15.91 0.91 4.19
CA ASP A 62 16.71 1.92 3.47
C ASP A 62 17.00 1.36 2.07
N TRP A 63 16.66 2.13 1.03
CA TRP A 63 16.86 1.72 -0.36
C TRP A 63 18.08 2.45 -0.90
N ASP A 64 19.13 1.71 -1.23
CA ASP A 64 20.33 2.24 -1.88
C ASP A 64 20.62 1.47 -3.18
N GLU A 65 21.67 1.89 -3.90
CA GLU A 65 22.08 1.24 -5.16
C GLU A 65 22.47 -0.24 -4.99
N SER A 66 22.80 -0.66 -3.77
CA SER A 66 23.15 -2.05 -3.43
C SER A 66 21.95 -2.90 -3.01
N GLY A 67 20.76 -2.31 -2.88
CA GLY A 67 19.50 -2.99 -2.59
C GLY A 67 18.80 -2.48 -1.33
N ILE A 68 18.03 -3.35 -0.70
CA ILE A 68 17.30 -3.03 0.54
C ILE A 68 18.17 -3.36 1.74
N ARG A 69 18.49 -2.34 2.53
CA ARG A 69 19.12 -2.50 3.84
C ARG A 69 18.07 -2.46 4.93
N LEU A 70 18.02 -3.52 5.73
CA LEU A 70 17.14 -3.59 6.89
C LEU A 70 17.85 -3.05 8.12
N SER A 71 17.14 -2.25 8.92
CA SER A 71 17.61 -1.81 10.23
C SER A 71 16.53 -2.00 11.29
N HIS A 72 16.95 -2.23 12.52
CA HIS A 72 16.04 -2.43 13.66
C HIS A 72 16.25 -1.34 14.69
N VAL A 73 15.19 -0.60 14.99
CA VAL A 73 15.20 0.50 15.96
C VAL A 73 13.97 0.45 16.85
N ARG A 74 13.98 1.18 17.97
CA ARG A 74 12.77 1.42 18.75
C ARG A 74 11.90 2.44 18.02
N LEU A 75 10.58 2.27 18.11
CA LEU A 75 9.64 3.16 17.43
C LEU A 75 9.77 4.60 17.92
N ASP A 76 9.95 4.84 19.22
CA ASP A 76 10.12 6.20 19.74
C ASP A 76 11.37 6.90 19.19
N ALA A 77 12.52 6.22 19.19
CA ALA A 77 13.76 6.73 18.62
C ALA A 77 13.62 7.03 17.12
N TYR A 78 12.82 6.22 16.41
CA TYR A 78 12.49 6.49 15.01
C TYR A 78 11.61 7.73 14.86
N VAL A 79 10.55 7.88 15.67
CA VAL A 79 9.72 9.09 15.65
C VAL A 79 10.56 10.34 15.93
N ASP A 80 11.46 10.29 16.91
CA ASP A 80 12.36 11.42 17.20
C ASP A 80 13.30 11.72 16.01
N SER A 81 13.70 10.70 15.25
CA SER A 81 14.50 10.90 14.03
C SER A 81 13.70 11.55 12.89
N LEU A 82 12.41 11.23 12.77
CA LEU A 82 11.51 11.87 11.82
C LEU A 82 11.31 13.33 12.18
N GLU A 83 10.94 13.63 13.43
CA GLU A 83 10.72 15.00 13.88
C GLU A 83 11.97 15.88 13.70
N ARG A 84 13.17 15.35 14.02
CA ARG A 84 14.43 16.07 13.76
C ARG A 84 14.69 16.32 12.26
N TYR A 85 14.35 15.36 11.40
CA TYR A 85 14.53 15.52 9.96
C TYR A 85 13.57 16.58 9.40
N GLU A 86 12.30 16.56 9.80
CA GLU A 86 11.28 17.48 9.32
C GLU A 86 11.38 18.89 9.92
N ALA A 87 11.92 19.03 11.14
CA ALA A 87 12.13 20.33 11.78
C ALA A 87 13.31 21.11 11.21
N GLY A 88 14.16 20.45 10.43
CA GLY A 88 15.40 21.05 9.98
C GLY A 88 15.22 21.95 8.75
N ASP A 89 15.89 23.10 8.76
CA ASP A 89 15.83 24.12 7.71
C ASP A 89 16.55 23.69 6.40
N ASP A 90 16.17 24.32 5.27
CA ASP A 90 16.62 23.97 3.92
C ASP A 90 18.14 24.06 3.71
N GLU A 91 18.84 24.94 4.43
CA GLU A 91 20.29 25.15 4.28
C GLU A 91 21.13 23.92 4.65
N GLU A 92 20.67 23.10 5.59
CA GLU A 92 21.33 21.85 5.99
C GLU A 92 20.74 20.61 5.31
N ALA A 93 19.63 20.74 4.57
CA ALA A 93 18.86 19.62 4.01
C ALA A 93 19.69 18.73 3.07
N ALA A 94 20.65 19.31 2.34
CA ALA A 94 21.55 18.57 1.45
C ALA A 94 22.53 17.63 2.20
N SER A 95 22.80 17.90 3.48
CA SER A 95 23.72 17.12 4.32
C SER A 95 23.01 16.14 5.27
N ARG A 96 21.72 16.34 5.53
CA ARG A 96 20.94 15.50 6.44
C ARG A 96 20.58 14.17 5.79
N ARG A 97 21.01 13.08 6.42
CA ARG A 97 20.59 11.74 6.02
C ARG A 97 19.10 11.56 6.33
N ARG A 98 18.30 11.30 5.29
CA ARG A 98 16.87 10.99 5.43
C ARG A 98 16.68 9.72 6.28
N PRO A 99 15.77 9.73 7.27
CA PRO A 99 15.41 8.52 7.99
C PRO A 99 14.92 7.41 7.04
N PRO A 100 15.30 6.14 7.27
CA PRO A 100 14.79 5.00 6.50
C PRO A 100 13.25 4.88 6.61
N TYR A 101 12.61 4.17 5.68
CA TYR A 101 11.15 4.10 5.59
C TYR A 101 10.60 2.87 6.34
N LEU A 102 9.63 3.06 7.24
CA LEU A 102 8.81 1.96 7.78
C LEU A 102 7.77 1.61 6.71
N HIS A 103 7.97 0.49 6.02
CA HIS A 103 7.19 0.09 4.84
C HIS A 103 6.73 -1.37 4.97
N ASP A 104 5.42 -1.60 4.85
CA ASP A 104 4.74 -2.89 4.96
C ASP A 104 4.91 -3.63 6.30
N VAL A 105 4.70 -2.94 7.42
CA VAL A 105 4.72 -3.58 8.74
C VAL A 105 3.29 -3.90 9.16
N PRO A 106 2.95 -5.12 9.62
CA PRO A 106 1.58 -5.44 10.04
C PRO A 106 1.01 -4.40 11.00
N LEU A 107 -0.14 -3.80 10.68
CA LEU A 107 -0.73 -2.73 11.47
C LEU A 107 -0.89 -3.12 12.94
N THR A 108 -1.42 -4.32 13.18
CA THR A 108 -1.68 -4.84 14.52
C THR A 108 -0.42 -5.20 15.31
N SER A 109 0.75 -5.25 14.66
CA SER A 109 2.03 -5.43 15.37
C SER A 109 2.51 -4.15 16.07
N ILE A 110 2.06 -2.98 15.59
CA ILE A 110 2.34 -1.67 16.17
C ILE A 110 1.15 -1.23 17.03
N LEU A 111 -0.05 -1.24 16.45
CA LEU A 111 -1.29 -0.82 17.07
C LEU A 111 -2.22 -2.03 17.25
N ALA A 112 -2.05 -2.77 18.35
CA ALA A 112 -2.81 -4.00 18.60
C ALA A 112 -4.34 -3.79 18.63
N ASP A 113 -4.79 -2.63 19.10
CA ASP A 113 -6.21 -2.27 19.24
C ASP A 113 -6.74 -1.46 18.03
N ALA A 114 -6.00 -1.41 16.91
CA ALA A 114 -6.34 -0.59 15.74
C ALA A 114 -7.76 -0.86 15.20
N ALA A 115 -8.30 -2.06 15.40
CA ALA A 115 -9.66 -2.40 14.99
C ALA A 115 -10.73 -1.51 15.65
N ALA A 116 -10.52 -1.11 16.91
CA ALA A 116 -11.44 -0.20 17.61
C ALA A 116 -11.41 1.20 16.99
N ASP A 117 -10.22 1.70 16.66
CA ASP A 117 -10.07 3.03 16.05
C ASP A 117 -10.60 3.09 14.60
N LEU A 118 -10.84 1.94 13.98
CA LEU A 118 -11.30 1.78 12.60
C LEU A 118 -12.75 1.27 12.50
N GLU A 119 -13.46 1.13 13.63
CA GLU A 119 -14.78 0.48 13.69
C GLU A 119 -15.84 1.16 12.81
N GLN A 120 -15.74 2.49 12.61
CA GLN A 120 -16.68 3.25 11.79
C GLN A 120 -16.48 3.02 10.28
N PHE A 121 -15.37 2.42 9.86
CA PHE A 121 -15.16 2.10 8.45
C PHE A 121 -15.99 0.86 8.07
N PRO A 122 -16.89 0.94 7.06
CA PRO A 122 -17.79 -0.17 6.77
C PRO A 122 -17.04 -1.42 6.30
N CYS A 123 -17.15 -2.52 7.03
CA CYS A 123 -16.49 -3.78 6.65
C CYS A 123 -16.97 -4.34 5.30
N GLY A 124 -18.12 -3.88 4.79
CA GLY A 124 -18.66 -4.24 3.48
C GLY A 124 -17.79 -3.83 2.29
N PHE A 125 -16.81 -2.93 2.48
CA PHE A 125 -15.79 -2.66 1.46
C PHE A 125 -14.90 -3.87 1.17
N PHE A 126 -14.84 -4.83 2.10
CA PHE A 126 -14.11 -6.08 1.95
C PHE A 126 -15.10 -7.24 1.77
N PRO A 127 -14.70 -8.32 1.08
CA PRO A 127 -15.50 -9.53 1.02
C PRO A 127 -15.81 -10.05 2.43
N ALA A 128 -17.04 -10.56 2.63
CA ALA A 128 -17.49 -11.09 3.93
C ALA A 128 -16.57 -12.15 4.54
N TRP A 129 -15.73 -12.81 3.73
CA TRP A 129 -14.70 -13.75 4.18
C TRP A 129 -13.65 -13.11 5.11
N TYR A 130 -13.31 -11.84 4.89
CA TYR A 130 -12.46 -11.04 5.78
C TYR A 130 -13.25 -10.55 6.99
N GLY A 131 -14.47 -10.05 6.76
CA GLY A 131 -15.39 -9.63 7.82
C GLY A 131 -14.75 -8.61 8.77
N ALA A 132 -15.04 -8.72 10.07
CA ALA A 132 -14.46 -7.86 11.10
C ALA A 132 -12.94 -8.08 11.33
N ASP A 133 -12.37 -9.15 10.77
CA ASP A 133 -10.94 -9.46 10.90
C ASP A 133 -10.07 -8.72 9.85
N TRP A 134 -10.65 -7.90 8.96
CA TRP A 134 -9.92 -7.18 7.93
C TRP A 134 -8.70 -6.36 8.45
N PRO A 135 -8.70 -5.75 9.66
CA PRO A 135 -7.53 -5.01 10.14
C PRO A 135 -6.27 -5.87 10.32
N LYS A 136 -6.43 -7.20 10.46
CA LYS A 136 -5.29 -8.14 10.54
C LYS A 136 -4.53 -8.28 9.23
N PHE A 137 -5.14 -7.88 8.11
CA PHE A 137 -4.55 -7.88 6.78
C PHE A 137 -3.97 -6.51 6.41
N ALA A 138 -4.03 -5.54 7.33
CA ALA A 138 -3.55 -4.19 7.06
C ALA A 138 -2.04 -4.06 7.28
N GLN A 139 -1.38 -3.27 6.45
CA GLN A 139 0.04 -2.94 6.61
C GLN A 139 0.20 -1.43 6.81
N LEU A 140 1.05 -1.07 7.77
CA LEU A 140 1.36 0.29 8.17
C LEU A 140 2.57 0.81 7.41
N PHE A 141 2.51 2.08 7.05
CA PHE A 141 3.59 2.85 6.48
C PHE A 141 3.80 4.14 7.27
N LEU A 142 5.03 4.40 7.67
CA LEU A 142 5.44 5.62 8.35
C LEU A 142 6.81 6.06 7.81
N GLY A 143 6.91 7.30 7.35
CA GLY A 143 8.18 7.79 6.84
C GLY A 143 8.23 9.30 6.67
N PRO A 144 9.44 9.84 6.45
CA PRO A 144 9.65 11.26 6.25
C PRO A 144 9.12 11.71 4.88
N SER A 145 9.03 13.04 4.72
CA SER A 145 8.87 13.68 3.42
C SER A 145 9.94 13.21 2.44
N GLY A 146 9.57 13.12 1.17
CA GLY A 146 10.45 12.64 0.09
C GLY A 146 10.64 11.13 0.01
N SER A 147 10.07 10.32 0.92
CA SER A 147 10.09 8.84 0.81
C SER A 147 9.49 8.37 -0.52
N VAL A 148 10.08 7.31 -1.10
CA VAL A 148 9.70 6.78 -2.41
C VAL A 148 9.44 5.29 -2.34
N THR A 149 8.34 4.85 -2.95
CA THR A 149 8.16 3.47 -3.38
C THR A 149 8.19 3.43 -4.92
N PRO A 150 9.22 2.81 -5.55
CA PRO A 150 9.37 2.77 -7.00
C PRO A 150 8.17 2.15 -7.72
N LEU A 151 8.07 2.37 -9.04
CA LEU A 151 6.95 1.85 -9.83
C LEU A 151 6.88 0.31 -9.73
N HIS A 152 5.73 -0.19 -9.32
CA HIS A 152 5.47 -1.63 -9.20
C HIS A 152 3.97 -1.95 -9.20
N PHE A 153 3.62 -3.23 -9.12
CA PHE A 153 2.27 -3.68 -8.74
C PHE A 153 2.33 -4.61 -7.52
N ASP A 154 1.21 -4.78 -6.81
CA ASP A 154 1.14 -5.64 -5.63
C ASP A 154 1.40 -7.11 -5.98
N CYS A 155 2.36 -7.72 -5.28
CA CYS A 155 3.00 -8.97 -5.72
C CYS A 155 2.06 -10.18 -5.78
N LEU A 156 0.95 -10.15 -5.03
CA LEU A 156 -0.08 -11.18 -5.03
C LEU A 156 -1.21 -10.91 -6.02
N LEU A 157 -1.21 -9.77 -6.74
CA LEU A 157 -2.36 -9.31 -7.52
C LEU A 157 -3.62 -9.11 -6.65
N THR A 158 -3.41 -8.53 -5.47
CA THR A 158 -4.46 -8.11 -4.54
C THR A 158 -5.18 -6.87 -5.04
N HIS A 159 -6.39 -6.68 -4.54
CA HIS A 159 -7.01 -5.37 -4.46
C HIS A 159 -6.41 -4.63 -3.27
N ASN A 160 -6.26 -3.31 -3.38
CA ASN A 160 -5.63 -2.49 -2.35
C ASN A 160 -6.49 -1.25 -2.05
N LEU A 161 -6.74 -1.00 -0.76
CA LEU A 161 -7.40 0.19 -0.22
C LEU A 161 -6.35 0.83 0.66
N PHE A 162 -5.90 1.99 0.23
CA PHE A 162 -4.88 2.75 0.88
C PHE A 162 -5.53 3.91 1.63
N PHE A 163 -5.22 4.04 2.92
CA PHE A 163 -5.80 5.01 3.85
C PHE A 163 -4.73 5.98 4.32
N GLN A 164 -4.93 7.27 4.06
CA GLN A 164 -3.96 8.29 4.44
C GLN A 164 -4.36 8.95 5.76
N VAL A 165 -3.57 8.74 6.81
CA VAL A 165 -3.88 9.22 8.18
C VAL A 165 -3.30 10.60 8.43
N MET A 166 -2.01 10.78 8.10
CA MET A 166 -1.25 12.02 8.34
C MET A 166 -0.34 12.28 7.13
N GLY A 167 -0.12 13.56 6.78
CA GLY A 167 0.67 13.96 5.62
C GLY A 167 0.00 13.62 4.29
N ARG A 168 0.63 14.00 3.17
CA ARG A 168 0.13 13.73 1.81
C ARG A 168 1.07 12.80 1.05
N LYS A 169 0.50 12.00 0.16
CA LYS A 169 1.24 11.16 -0.79
C LYS A 169 0.76 11.39 -2.22
N LYS A 170 1.71 11.55 -3.14
CA LYS A 170 1.45 11.56 -4.58
C LYS A 170 1.58 10.14 -5.12
N PHE A 171 0.52 9.63 -5.73
CA PHE A 171 0.51 8.38 -6.45
C PHE A 171 0.55 8.66 -7.95
N THR A 172 1.41 7.95 -8.67
CA THR A 172 1.44 7.91 -10.14
C THR A 172 1.00 6.52 -10.58
N LEU A 173 -0.17 6.40 -11.21
CA LEU A 173 -0.81 5.14 -11.55
C LEU A 173 -0.79 4.86 -13.06
N LEU A 174 -0.61 3.59 -13.43
CA LEU A 174 -0.83 3.10 -14.79
C LEU A 174 -1.65 1.80 -14.76
N PRO A 175 -2.49 1.53 -15.78
CA PRO A 175 -3.20 0.25 -15.85
C PRO A 175 -2.22 -0.88 -16.15
N TYR A 176 -2.49 -2.09 -15.64
CA TYR A 176 -1.63 -3.28 -15.86
C TYR A 176 -1.27 -3.53 -17.33
N LYS A 177 -2.18 -3.20 -18.27
CA LYS A 177 -1.93 -3.34 -19.72
C LYS A 177 -0.73 -2.53 -20.23
N GLN A 178 -0.33 -1.48 -19.52
CA GLN A 178 0.83 -0.66 -19.85
C GLN A 178 2.14 -1.17 -19.25
N LEU A 179 2.13 -2.32 -18.55
CA LEU A 179 3.36 -2.95 -18.01
C LEU A 179 4.44 -3.15 -19.08
N VAL A 180 4.05 -3.42 -20.32
CA VAL A 180 4.96 -3.60 -21.47
C VAL A 180 5.80 -2.35 -21.75
N TYR A 181 5.36 -1.17 -21.33
CA TYR A 181 6.08 0.10 -21.48
C TYR A 181 6.98 0.42 -20.27
N CYS A 182 6.87 -0.34 -19.18
CA CYS A 182 7.46 -0.01 -17.89
C CYS A 182 8.69 -0.86 -17.53
N TYR A 183 9.16 -1.73 -18.43
CA TYR A 183 10.37 -2.54 -18.23
C TYR A 183 10.33 -3.39 -16.94
N PRO A 184 9.42 -4.38 -16.87
CA PRO A 184 9.23 -5.18 -15.66
C PRO A 184 10.47 -5.99 -15.28
N ARG A 185 10.73 -6.08 -13.99
CA ARG A 185 11.79 -6.89 -13.37
C ARG A 185 11.29 -7.54 -12.10
N ASP A 186 11.91 -8.65 -11.71
CA ASP A 186 11.68 -9.30 -10.42
C ASP A 186 10.19 -9.51 -10.09
N TRP A 187 9.45 -10.00 -11.08
CA TRP A 187 7.99 -10.19 -11.10
C TRP A 187 7.15 -8.90 -11.06
N ARG A 188 7.39 -8.02 -10.09
CA ARG A 188 6.46 -6.93 -9.75
C ARG A 188 6.97 -5.52 -10.00
N TRP A 189 8.29 -5.35 -10.05
CA TRP A 189 8.94 -4.04 -10.10
C TRP A 189 9.12 -3.58 -11.53
N CYS A 190 9.28 -2.27 -11.73
CA CYS A 190 9.60 -1.68 -13.02
C CYS A 190 10.98 -1.02 -12.94
N ALA A 191 11.76 -1.08 -14.02
CA ALA A 191 13.08 -0.46 -14.09
C ALA A 191 13.01 1.05 -14.36
N VAL A 192 11.90 1.54 -14.91
CA VAL A 192 11.71 2.95 -15.22
C VAL A 192 11.48 3.78 -13.95
N ASP A 193 12.21 4.89 -13.83
CA ASP A 193 11.85 5.99 -12.93
C ASP A 193 10.77 6.83 -13.61
N VAL A 194 9.56 6.85 -13.05
CA VAL A 194 8.42 7.54 -13.66
C VAL A 194 8.47 9.05 -13.46
N GLU A 195 9.24 9.55 -12.49
CA GLU A 195 9.35 10.98 -12.22
C GLU A 195 10.49 11.61 -13.01
N ASN A 196 11.52 10.82 -13.35
CA ASN A 196 12.58 11.23 -14.26
C ASN A 196 12.90 10.11 -15.28
N PRO A 197 12.05 9.86 -16.28
CA PRO A 197 12.25 8.77 -17.22
C PRO A 197 13.48 9.00 -18.12
N ASP A 198 14.46 8.12 -18.01
CA ASP A 198 15.55 8.00 -18.99
C ASP A 198 15.00 7.34 -20.25
N TYR A 199 14.65 8.15 -21.25
CA TYR A 199 14.07 7.65 -22.50
C TYR A 199 15.09 7.05 -23.48
N ASP A 200 16.38 7.22 -23.24
CA ASP A 200 17.41 6.55 -24.04
C ASP A 200 17.54 5.09 -23.59
N ARG A 201 17.45 4.85 -22.28
CA ARG A 201 17.41 3.50 -21.69
C ARG A 201 16.02 2.86 -21.74
N HIS A 202 14.97 3.64 -21.58
CA HIS A 202 13.58 3.19 -21.49
C HIS A 202 12.65 3.82 -22.55
N PRO A 203 12.97 3.74 -23.86
CA PRO A 203 12.22 4.43 -24.91
C PRO A 203 10.73 4.07 -25.01
N LEU A 204 10.34 2.84 -24.64
CA LEU A 204 8.94 2.39 -24.68
C LEU A 204 8.05 3.19 -23.71
N PHE A 205 8.61 3.77 -22.65
CA PHE A 205 7.86 4.54 -21.67
C PHE A 205 7.23 5.81 -22.28
N ARG A 206 7.71 6.29 -23.43
CA ARG A 206 7.06 7.37 -24.20
C ARG A 206 5.61 7.03 -24.60
N SER A 207 5.27 5.74 -24.66
CA SER A 207 3.92 5.26 -24.98
C SER A 207 3.05 5.03 -23.73
N ALA A 208 3.62 5.17 -22.54
CA ALA A 208 2.89 5.09 -21.29
C ALA A 208 2.04 6.35 -21.07
N SER A 209 0.94 6.21 -20.34
CA SER A 209 0.05 7.34 -20.00
C SER A 209 -0.26 7.30 -18.51
N PRO A 210 0.71 7.69 -17.66
CA PRO A 210 0.50 7.74 -16.22
C PRO A 210 -0.53 8.81 -15.84
N VAL A 211 -1.27 8.54 -14.76
CA VAL A 211 -2.17 9.49 -14.13
C VAL A 211 -1.76 9.70 -12.68
N GLU A 212 -1.83 10.94 -12.21
CA GLU A 212 -1.42 11.28 -10.85
C GLU A 212 -2.61 11.62 -9.96
N VAL A 213 -2.48 11.30 -8.67
CA VAL A 213 -3.41 11.74 -7.62
C VAL A 213 -2.64 12.03 -6.35
N VAL A 214 -2.99 13.13 -5.68
CA VAL A 214 -2.57 13.38 -4.30
C VAL A 214 -3.64 12.83 -3.38
N VAL A 215 -3.23 11.95 -2.46
CA VAL A 215 -4.04 11.38 -1.39
C VAL A 215 -3.77 12.18 -0.12
N GLU A 216 -4.81 12.80 0.41
CA GLU A 216 -4.74 13.70 1.57
C GLU A 216 -5.20 13.01 2.87
N PRO A 217 -4.89 13.54 4.05
CA PRO A 217 -5.40 12.99 5.31
C PRO A 217 -6.93 12.81 5.29
N GLY A 218 -7.40 11.59 5.58
CA GLY A 218 -8.81 11.20 5.54
C GLY A 218 -9.25 10.52 4.24
N ASP A 219 -8.46 10.63 3.17
CA ASP A 219 -8.78 10.01 1.88
C ASP A 219 -8.52 8.49 1.90
N VAL A 220 -9.30 7.78 1.08
CA VAL A 220 -9.10 6.36 0.78
C VAL A 220 -8.90 6.18 -0.72
N LEU A 221 -7.75 5.63 -1.13
CA LEU A 221 -7.45 5.32 -2.53
C LEU A 221 -7.62 3.82 -2.79
N TYR A 222 -8.49 3.47 -3.73
CA TYR A 222 -8.61 2.12 -4.26
C TYR A 222 -7.71 1.90 -5.47
N MET A 223 -6.93 0.83 -5.43
CA MET A 223 -6.13 0.33 -6.54
C MET A 223 -6.52 -1.13 -6.87
N PRO A 224 -6.89 -1.42 -8.12
CA PRO A 224 -7.27 -2.78 -8.52
C PRO A 224 -6.04 -3.69 -8.75
N PRO A 225 -6.23 -5.02 -8.80
CA PRO A 225 -5.18 -5.99 -9.09
C PRO A 225 -4.34 -5.65 -10.32
N GLY A 226 -3.03 -5.53 -10.12
CA GLY A 226 -2.08 -5.19 -11.16
C GLY A 226 -2.02 -3.70 -11.52
N ALA A 227 -2.71 -2.81 -10.80
CA ALA A 227 -2.49 -1.38 -10.97
C ALA A 227 -1.03 -1.06 -10.67
N LEU A 228 -0.34 -0.54 -11.68
CA LEU A 228 1.03 -0.09 -11.53
C LEU A 228 0.99 1.23 -10.77
N HIS A 229 1.81 1.34 -9.74
CA HIS A 229 1.81 2.51 -8.88
C HIS A 229 3.23 2.84 -8.40
N HIS A 230 3.55 4.12 -8.48
CA HIS A 230 4.70 4.76 -7.86
C HIS A 230 4.18 5.72 -6.80
N VAL A 231 4.86 5.81 -5.66
CA VAL A 231 4.39 6.60 -4.52
C VAL A 231 5.50 7.51 -4.01
N ARG A 232 5.21 8.80 -3.89
CA ARG A 232 6.08 9.79 -3.22
C ARG A 232 5.37 10.41 -2.02
N SER A 233 6.00 10.36 -0.85
CA SER A 233 5.58 11.13 0.31
C SER A 233 5.91 12.60 0.08
N LEU A 234 4.90 13.47 0.11
CA LEU A 234 5.08 14.92 -0.01
C LEU A 234 5.39 15.56 1.34
N ASP A 235 4.84 14.97 2.41
CA ASP A 235 5.08 15.36 3.80
C ASP A 235 5.49 14.11 4.61
N CYS A 236 6.01 14.30 5.83
CA CYS A 236 6.05 13.21 6.80
C CYS A 236 4.64 12.66 7.02
N GLY A 237 4.50 11.34 6.93
CA GLY A 237 3.18 10.76 6.82
C GLY A 237 3.02 9.40 7.46
N LEU A 238 1.82 9.17 7.98
CA LEU A 238 1.31 7.92 8.50
C LEU A 238 0.17 7.46 7.61
N SER A 239 0.20 6.20 7.22
CA SER A 239 -0.82 5.59 6.37
C SER A 239 -0.87 4.10 6.61
N PHE A 240 -1.95 3.45 6.19
CA PHE A 240 -2.00 2.00 6.12
C PHE A 240 -2.73 1.59 4.85
N ASN A 241 -2.50 0.37 4.40
CA ASN A 241 -3.31 -0.23 3.36
C ASN A 241 -3.96 -1.51 3.86
N VAL A 242 -4.94 -2.00 3.11
CA VAL A 242 -5.46 -3.35 3.24
C VAL A 242 -5.36 -4.01 1.88
N ASP A 243 -4.62 -5.09 1.82
CA ASP A 243 -4.56 -5.97 0.65
C ASP A 243 -5.57 -7.11 0.82
N TRP A 244 -6.51 -7.24 -0.12
CA TRP A 244 -7.48 -8.33 -0.11
C TRP A 244 -7.67 -8.94 -1.49
N HIS A 245 -8.27 -10.13 -1.48
CA HIS A 245 -8.67 -10.83 -2.68
C HIS A 245 -10.18 -10.93 -2.81
N THR A 246 -10.66 -10.89 -4.04
CA THR A 246 -11.89 -11.55 -4.45
C THR A 246 -11.59 -13.01 -4.84
N LYS A 247 -12.63 -13.85 -4.95
CA LYS A 247 -12.48 -15.22 -5.48
C LYS A 247 -11.76 -15.25 -6.82
N GLU A 248 -12.05 -14.27 -7.69
CA GLU A 248 -11.44 -14.14 -9.01
C GLU A 248 -9.96 -13.73 -8.93
N SER A 249 -9.62 -12.73 -8.10
CA SER A 249 -8.22 -12.28 -8.00
C SER A 249 -7.33 -13.34 -7.36
N ALA A 250 -7.81 -14.05 -6.32
CA ALA A 250 -7.04 -15.11 -5.68
C ALA A 250 -6.77 -16.28 -6.65
N LEU A 251 -7.79 -16.70 -7.41
CA LEU A 251 -7.62 -17.75 -8.43
C LEU A 251 -6.67 -17.29 -9.53
N ARG A 252 -6.78 -16.05 -9.99
CA ARG A 252 -5.86 -15.51 -10.98
C ARG A 252 -4.42 -15.50 -10.48
N GLY A 253 -4.18 -15.07 -9.24
CA GLY A 253 -2.85 -15.08 -8.66
C GLY A 253 -2.29 -16.50 -8.51
N ALA A 254 -3.12 -17.47 -8.10
CA ALA A 254 -2.71 -18.88 -8.04
C ALA A 254 -2.31 -19.44 -9.41
N LEU A 255 -2.98 -18.99 -10.49
CA LEU A 255 -2.67 -19.38 -11.87
C LEU A 255 -1.56 -18.53 -12.52
N ALA A 256 -1.05 -17.51 -11.82
CA ALA A 256 -0.05 -16.59 -12.38
C ALA A 256 1.37 -17.17 -12.40
N PHE A 257 1.59 -18.39 -11.91
CA PHE A 257 2.87 -19.10 -12.08
C PHE A 257 3.27 -19.17 -13.57
N ALA A 258 2.29 -19.36 -14.47
CA ALA A 258 2.49 -19.38 -15.91
C ALA A 258 2.97 -18.03 -16.50
N ARG A 259 2.89 -16.95 -15.72
CA ARG A 259 3.37 -15.60 -16.08
C ARG A 259 4.67 -15.23 -15.36
N GLY A 260 5.27 -16.16 -14.63
CA GLY A 260 6.51 -15.93 -13.87
C GLY A 260 6.29 -15.48 -12.42
N MET A 261 5.09 -15.65 -11.84
CA MET A 261 4.89 -15.38 -10.41
C MET A 261 5.77 -16.32 -9.56
N PRO A 262 6.54 -15.82 -8.58
CA PRO A 262 7.30 -16.65 -7.67
C PRO A 262 6.42 -17.66 -6.92
N MET A 263 6.91 -18.89 -6.73
CA MET A 263 6.14 -19.97 -6.10
C MET A 263 5.65 -19.63 -4.69
N LYS A 264 6.39 -18.82 -3.93
CA LYS A 264 5.95 -18.31 -2.62
C LYS A 264 4.68 -17.46 -2.72
N ASN A 265 4.58 -16.61 -3.75
CA ASN A 265 3.40 -15.79 -4.00
C ASN A 265 2.22 -16.62 -4.52
N VAL A 266 2.50 -17.64 -5.33
CA VAL A 266 1.50 -18.63 -5.78
C VAL A 266 0.92 -19.39 -4.59
N TYR A 267 1.76 -19.79 -3.64
CA TYR A 267 1.33 -20.43 -2.39
C TYR A 267 0.35 -19.56 -1.61
N TYR A 268 0.68 -18.30 -1.35
CA TYR A 268 -0.21 -17.39 -0.60
C TYR A 268 -1.54 -17.16 -1.31
N ASN A 269 -1.50 -16.96 -2.63
CA ASN A 269 -2.72 -16.89 -3.44
C ASN A 269 -3.56 -18.18 -3.34
N SER A 270 -2.91 -19.34 -3.34
CA SER A 270 -3.58 -20.64 -3.24
C SER A 270 -4.24 -20.85 -1.88
N VAL A 271 -3.61 -20.42 -0.79
CA VAL A 271 -4.19 -20.44 0.57
C VAL A 271 -5.47 -19.60 0.61
N ILE A 272 -5.41 -18.35 0.11
CA ILE A 272 -6.58 -17.47 0.11
C ILE A 272 -7.66 -18.00 -0.84
N ALA A 273 -7.29 -18.46 -2.04
CA ALA A 273 -8.23 -19.06 -2.99
C ALA A 273 -8.95 -20.25 -2.35
N PHE A 274 -8.21 -21.17 -1.72
CA PHE A 274 -8.80 -22.30 -1.02
C PHE A 274 -9.83 -21.86 0.03
N GLY A 275 -9.48 -20.90 0.89
CA GLY A 275 -10.40 -20.37 1.91
C GLY A 275 -11.68 -19.77 1.33
N MET A 276 -11.53 -18.89 0.33
CA MET A 276 -12.68 -18.21 -0.26
C MET A 276 -13.59 -19.16 -1.06
N TRP A 277 -13.03 -20.18 -1.74
CA TRP A 277 -13.80 -21.10 -2.57
C TRP A 277 -14.44 -22.25 -1.77
N THR A 278 -13.82 -22.69 -0.68
CA THR A 278 -14.35 -23.78 0.18
C THR A 278 -15.18 -23.28 1.37
N GLY A 279 -15.06 -22.00 1.72
CA GLY A 279 -15.71 -21.42 2.89
C GLY A 279 -14.95 -21.64 4.21
N VAL A 280 -13.74 -22.22 4.18
CA VAL A 280 -12.87 -22.29 5.36
C VAL A 280 -12.55 -20.86 5.81
N ALA A 281 -12.84 -20.56 7.09
CA ALA A 281 -12.76 -19.21 7.64
C ALA A 281 -11.34 -18.64 7.59
N ALA A 282 -11.22 -17.34 7.32
CA ALA A 282 -9.94 -16.62 7.26
C ALA A 282 -9.06 -16.85 8.50
N ARG A 283 -9.65 -16.83 9.70
CA ARG A 283 -8.94 -17.08 10.96
C ARG A 283 -8.22 -18.44 11.03
N VAL A 284 -8.74 -19.46 10.36
CA VAL A 284 -8.14 -20.81 10.32
C VAL A 284 -6.94 -20.83 9.38
N LEU A 285 -7.02 -20.08 8.27
CA LEU A 285 -5.96 -20.03 7.25
C LEU A 285 -4.91 -18.96 7.53
N PHE A 286 -5.21 -17.98 8.39
CA PHE A 286 -4.32 -16.87 8.72
C PHE A 286 -2.91 -17.30 9.13
N PRO A 287 -2.68 -18.36 9.93
CA PRO A 287 -1.33 -18.82 10.25
C PRO A 287 -0.48 -19.19 9.01
N TYR A 288 -1.11 -19.69 7.95
CA TYR A 288 -0.45 -20.05 6.69
C TYR A 288 -0.18 -18.85 5.78
N TYR A 289 -0.89 -17.74 6.01
CA TYR A 289 -0.72 -16.48 5.28
C TYR A 289 0.13 -15.47 6.04
N ARG A 290 0.23 -15.57 7.36
CA ARG A 290 0.85 -14.56 8.24
C ARG A 290 2.27 -14.16 7.81
N SER A 291 3.06 -15.13 7.38
CA SER A 291 4.43 -14.88 6.93
C SER A 291 4.52 -13.96 5.71
N TYR A 292 3.44 -13.79 4.94
CA TYR A 292 3.37 -12.77 3.89
C TYR A 292 3.19 -11.35 4.46
N LEU A 293 2.45 -11.20 5.56
CA LEU A 293 2.23 -9.90 6.18
C LEU A 293 3.45 -9.45 6.98
N ASP A 294 4.12 -10.41 7.65
CA ASP A 294 5.34 -10.16 8.42
C ASP A 294 6.57 -9.93 7.53
N TYR A 295 6.48 -10.28 6.24
CA TYR A 295 7.55 -10.18 5.26
C TYR A 295 7.04 -9.50 4.01
N VAL A 296 7.44 -8.26 3.74
CA VAL A 296 7.20 -7.72 2.39
C VAL A 296 8.48 -7.20 1.76
N SER A 297 8.71 -7.81 0.58
CA SER A 297 9.73 -7.63 -0.46
C SER A 297 11.09 -7.11 -0.05
#